data_AF-A0A660XLF7-F1
#
_entry.id   AF-A0A660XLF7-F1
#
_cell.length_a   1.000
_cell.length_b   1.000
_cell.length_c   1.000
_cell.angle_alpha   90.00
_cell.angle_beta   90.00
_cell.angle_gamma   90.00
#
_symmetry.space_group_name_H-M   'P 1'
#
loop_
_entity.id
_entity.type
_entity.pdbx_description
1 polymer ?
#
loop_
_entity_poly.entity_id
_entity_poly.type
_entity_poly.pdbx_seq_one_letter_code
_entity_poly.pdbx_strand_id
1 'polypeptide(L)'
;RKTSPASPNIPPNTTLANIPVENDTLFALVTFHWDGEDDDGCIAEYEYRYITCHIFIGDSIVQPWTATYETSVIIPFESSDSLNYQRFQVRAVDNMGDVDPTPAERDFYTVQTIYPETGILIPHQNQQFFALEQTTDWWQGVQLTFTANDEDGEVVEYAWAVDNGDWNWGQDTTIMITPDYFEPLGGEHILRVTSRDNTNLVDIAGDSITLILVVPSFEKDILVIDETVESKFPVPLNSYYNDSDVDSFYAKIFGTEESWDFQKNGMPSKDTLGQYKLVVWHADNLCSFSSEDDMHKLPANIDDIIDYLNVGGDFIMGGWRILKSFAYAEPFPKTFQEGSFIHDYLHILKADETPLVPSDFVGAEGKGTFSDIRVDSTKLAWAFPFLGKLAQVNTMPGRAGFTDVIFRYICSENSQLGIYRSSAVGLRYYGTVFNAIVLGFPIFFIEEDDAAVMANEMLKSLGY
;
A
#
# COMPACT_ATOMS: atom_id res chain seq x y z
N ARG A 1 -64.60 -4.23 -40.35
CA ARG A 1 -65.13 -2.86 -40.18
C ARG A 1 -63.95 -1.93 -40.41
N LYS A 2 -63.98 -1.02 -41.42
CA LYS A 2 -62.92 -0.01 -41.57
C LYS A 2 -62.95 0.83 -40.30
N THR A 3 -61.87 0.82 -39.54
CA THR A 3 -61.70 1.77 -38.43
C THR A 3 -61.64 3.17 -39.02
N SER A 4 -62.26 4.12 -38.33
CA SER A 4 -62.08 5.54 -38.65
C SER A 4 -60.58 5.88 -38.56
N PRO A 5 -60.10 6.90 -39.30
CA PRO A 5 -58.74 7.40 -39.12
C PRO A 5 -58.51 7.74 -37.64
N ALA A 6 -57.28 7.56 -37.16
CA ALA A 6 -56.90 8.07 -35.84
C ALA A 6 -57.15 9.58 -35.78
N SER A 7 -57.66 10.05 -34.64
CA SER A 7 -57.74 11.50 -34.37
C SER A 7 -56.33 12.10 -34.41
N PRO A 8 -56.18 13.38 -34.80
CA PRO A 8 -54.90 14.08 -34.64
C PRO A 8 -54.53 14.14 -33.15
N ASN A 9 -53.25 13.87 -32.85
CA ASN A 9 -52.68 13.94 -31.51
C ASN A 9 -52.88 15.35 -30.90
N ILE A 10 -53.22 15.42 -29.61
CA ILE A 10 -53.31 16.66 -28.85
C ILE A 10 -52.15 16.67 -27.84
N PRO A 11 -51.33 17.74 -27.76
CA PRO A 11 -50.24 17.80 -26.80
C PRO A 11 -50.74 17.63 -25.35
N PRO A 12 -49.93 16.99 -24.48
CA PRO A 12 -50.31 16.77 -23.09
C PRO A 12 -50.29 18.07 -22.28
N ASN A 13 -50.80 18.00 -21.05
CA ASN A 13 -50.75 19.08 -20.06
C ASN A 13 -50.14 18.59 -18.74
N THR A 14 -49.47 19.48 -18.01
CA THR A 14 -48.76 19.18 -16.76
C THR A 14 -49.25 20.08 -15.64
N THR A 15 -49.46 19.52 -14.46
CA THR A 15 -49.80 20.29 -13.26
C THR A 15 -48.81 20.01 -12.14
N LEU A 16 -48.49 21.05 -11.37
CA LEU A 16 -47.57 20.97 -10.24
C LEU A 16 -48.34 21.05 -8.93
N ALA A 17 -47.97 20.21 -7.96
CA ALA A 17 -48.50 20.31 -6.60
C ALA A 17 -48.11 21.66 -5.95
N ASN A 18 -48.90 22.11 -4.98
CA ASN A 18 -48.62 23.34 -4.23
C ASN A 18 -47.67 23.14 -3.04
N ILE A 19 -46.61 22.36 -3.28
CA ILE A 19 -45.51 22.07 -2.36
C ILE A 19 -44.23 21.96 -3.19
N PRO A 20 -43.25 22.87 -3.01
CA PRO A 20 -43.24 24.00 -2.07
C PRO A 20 -44.23 25.12 -2.44
N VAL A 21 -44.42 26.05 -1.50
CA VAL A 21 -45.26 27.24 -1.70
C VAL A 21 -44.53 28.26 -2.56
N GLU A 22 -45.27 29.03 -3.35
CA GLU A 22 -44.73 30.11 -4.18
C GLU A 22 -43.92 31.13 -3.35
N ASN A 23 -42.72 31.49 -3.83
CA ASN A 23 -41.79 32.42 -3.20
C ASN A 23 -41.31 32.02 -1.79
N ASP A 24 -41.41 30.74 -1.42
CA ASP A 24 -40.86 30.26 -0.15
C ASP A 24 -39.32 30.32 -0.17
N THR A 25 -38.70 30.29 1.01
CA THR A 25 -37.24 30.20 1.15
C THR A 25 -36.86 28.90 1.82
N LEU A 26 -36.19 28.02 1.08
CA LEU A 26 -36.01 26.61 1.40
C LEU A 26 -34.53 26.23 1.52
N PHE A 27 -34.30 25.01 2.00
CA PHE A 27 -33.02 24.32 1.81
C PHE A 27 -32.87 23.88 0.33
N ALA A 28 -31.64 23.65 -0.13
CA ALA A 28 -31.32 23.38 -1.54
C ALA A 28 -31.85 22.04 -2.07
N LEU A 29 -32.24 21.10 -1.18
CA LEU A 29 -32.91 19.85 -1.54
C LEU A 29 -34.43 20.01 -1.44
N VAL A 30 -35.12 20.01 -2.59
CA VAL A 30 -36.57 20.21 -2.64
C VAL A 30 -37.26 19.06 -3.36
N THR A 31 -38.26 18.48 -2.71
CA THR A 31 -39.14 17.49 -3.31
C THR A 31 -40.26 18.17 -4.09
N PHE A 32 -40.36 17.84 -5.38
CA PHE A 32 -41.45 18.28 -6.25
C PHE A 32 -42.36 17.12 -6.59
N HIS A 33 -43.65 17.42 -6.74
CA HIS A 33 -44.68 16.47 -7.17
C HIS A 33 -45.49 17.10 -8.31
N TRP A 34 -45.75 16.32 -9.36
CA TRP A 34 -46.53 16.75 -10.52
C TRP A 34 -47.41 15.63 -11.05
N ASP A 35 -48.33 15.97 -11.93
CA ASP A 35 -49.15 15.03 -12.67
C ASP A 35 -49.31 15.48 -14.12
N GLY A 36 -49.48 14.52 -15.03
CA GLY A 36 -49.63 14.74 -16.46
C GLY A 36 -50.93 14.16 -16.99
N GLU A 37 -51.61 14.92 -17.83
CA GLU A 37 -52.87 14.51 -18.47
C GLU A 37 -52.74 14.57 -19.99
N ASP A 38 -53.27 13.56 -20.66
CA ASP A 38 -53.38 13.47 -22.11
C ASP A 38 -54.80 13.00 -22.45
N ASP A 39 -55.51 13.81 -23.23
CA ASP A 39 -56.93 13.62 -23.55
C ASP A 39 -57.16 12.54 -24.62
N ASP A 40 -56.17 12.28 -25.48
CA ASP A 40 -56.28 11.33 -26.59
C ASP A 40 -55.23 10.22 -26.62
N GLY A 41 -54.31 10.23 -25.65
CA GLY A 41 -53.29 9.20 -25.45
C GLY A 41 -52.96 8.90 -23.99
N CYS A 42 -51.66 8.75 -23.72
CA CYS A 42 -51.11 8.62 -22.38
C CYS A 42 -49.73 9.27 -22.28
N ILE A 43 -49.36 9.69 -21.07
CA ILE A 43 -48.02 10.21 -20.80
C ILE A 43 -46.97 9.11 -20.94
N ALA A 44 -45.96 9.37 -21.76
CA ALA A 44 -44.80 8.50 -21.92
C ALA A 44 -43.72 8.78 -20.88
N GLU A 45 -43.41 10.06 -20.64
CA GLU A 45 -42.42 10.53 -19.67
C GLU A 45 -42.64 11.99 -19.29
N TYR A 46 -41.84 12.49 -18.35
CA TYR A 46 -41.76 13.89 -17.97
C TYR A 46 -40.35 14.40 -18.22
N GLU A 47 -40.24 15.70 -18.43
CA GLU A 47 -38.96 16.41 -18.43
C GLU A 47 -39.03 17.55 -17.42
N TYR A 48 -37.98 17.74 -16.63
CA TYR A 48 -37.86 18.89 -15.74
C TYR A 48 -36.54 19.63 -15.94
N ARG A 49 -36.50 20.89 -15.54
CA ARG A 49 -35.27 21.68 -15.43
C ARG A 49 -35.42 22.75 -14.36
N TYR A 50 -34.32 23.42 -14.05
CA TYR A 50 -34.37 24.63 -13.24
C TYR A 50 -33.40 25.70 -13.71
N ILE A 51 -33.69 26.93 -13.31
CA ILE A 51 -32.85 28.10 -13.52
C ILE A 51 -32.55 28.68 -12.14
N THR A 52 -31.27 28.81 -11.83
CA THR A 52 -30.76 29.44 -10.62
C THR A 52 -30.29 30.85 -10.96
N CYS A 53 -30.78 31.85 -10.25
CA CYS A 53 -30.29 33.21 -10.31
C CYS A 53 -29.64 33.56 -8.98
N HIS A 54 -28.31 33.74 -8.97
CA HIS A 54 -27.59 34.17 -7.78
C HIS A 54 -27.86 35.66 -7.52
N ILE A 55 -28.46 35.99 -6.38
CA ILE A 55 -28.99 37.34 -6.12
C ILE A 55 -27.88 38.37 -5.91
N PHE A 56 -26.77 37.99 -5.30
CA PHE A 56 -25.64 38.86 -4.97
C PHE A 56 -24.48 38.72 -5.96
N ILE A 57 -24.21 37.51 -6.46
CA ILE A 57 -23.22 37.30 -7.53
C ILE A 57 -23.73 37.94 -8.85
N GLY A 58 -25.04 37.85 -9.10
CA GLY A 58 -25.71 38.55 -10.21
C GLY A 58 -25.65 37.83 -11.56
N ASP A 59 -25.32 36.55 -11.58
CA ASP A 59 -25.38 35.69 -12.77
C ASP A 59 -26.56 34.71 -12.71
N SER A 60 -26.64 33.81 -13.69
CA SER A 60 -27.68 32.79 -13.72
C SER A 60 -27.19 31.52 -14.38
N ILE A 61 -27.57 30.37 -13.80
CA ILE A 61 -27.27 29.04 -14.30
C ILE A 61 -28.58 28.42 -14.80
N VAL A 62 -28.55 27.89 -16.02
CA VAL A 62 -29.70 27.19 -16.61
C VAL A 62 -29.35 25.72 -16.73
N GLN A 63 -30.06 24.87 -16.01
CA GLN A 63 -29.93 23.43 -16.20
C GLN A 63 -30.65 22.98 -17.48
N PRO A 64 -30.11 22.00 -18.21
CA PRO A 64 -30.81 21.38 -19.33
C PRO A 64 -32.05 20.62 -18.84
N TRP A 65 -32.92 20.25 -19.79
CA TRP A 65 -34.05 19.36 -19.50
C TRP A 65 -33.54 17.95 -19.18
N THR A 66 -34.05 17.38 -18.10
CA THR A 66 -33.77 16.03 -17.62
C THR A 66 -35.04 15.21 -17.68
N ALA A 67 -35.00 14.08 -18.38
CA ALA A 67 -36.12 13.15 -18.48
C ALA A 67 -36.30 12.34 -17.18
N THR A 68 -37.55 11.99 -16.86
CA THR A 68 -37.91 11.12 -15.73
C THR A 68 -39.27 10.46 -15.97
N TYR A 69 -39.48 9.28 -15.41
CA TYR A 69 -40.78 8.58 -15.41
C TYR A 69 -41.54 8.76 -14.09
N GLU A 70 -40.90 9.40 -13.11
CA GLU A 70 -41.47 9.62 -11.79
C GLU A 70 -42.37 10.86 -11.78
N THR A 71 -43.41 10.83 -10.95
CA THR A 71 -44.26 11.99 -10.65
C THR A 71 -43.83 12.73 -9.39
N SER A 72 -42.72 12.30 -8.79
CA SER A 72 -42.17 12.83 -7.55
C SER A 72 -40.66 12.69 -7.53
N VAL A 73 -39.91 13.80 -7.45
CA VAL A 73 -38.44 13.79 -7.46
C VAL A 73 -37.89 14.78 -6.44
N ILE A 74 -36.82 14.38 -5.74
CA ILE A 74 -35.99 15.30 -4.93
C ILE A 74 -34.94 15.89 -5.84
N ILE A 75 -34.87 17.21 -5.90
CA ILE A 75 -33.97 17.94 -6.81
C ILE A 75 -33.01 18.78 -5.97
N PRO A 76 -31.69 18.60 -6.16
CA PRO A 76 -30.70 19.53 -5.64
C PRO A 76 -30.62 20.78 -6.53
N PHE A 77 -30.86 21.92 -5.92
CA PHE A 77 -30.74 23.22 -6.55
C PHE A 77 -29.38 23.82 -6.26
N GLU A 78 -28.71 24.31 -7.30
CA GLU A 78 -27.46 25.03 -7.08
C GLU A 78 -27.71 26.25 -6.20
N SER A 79 -26.95 26.33 -5.10
CA SER A 79 -27.20 27.24 -3.99
C SER A 79 -25.91 27.82 -3.42
N SER A 80 -24.94 28.17 -4.28
CA SER A 80 -23.63 28.66 -3.86
C SER A 80 -23.59 30.14 -3.42
N ASP A 81 -24.62 30.94 -3.74
CA ASP A 81 -24.73 32.34 -3.25
C ASP A 81 -25.53 32.40 -1.95
N SER A 82 -25.35 33.49 -1.18
CA SER A 82 -26.06 33.74 0.09
C SER A 82 -27.59 33.67 -0.04
N LEU A 83 -28.13 33.95 -1.23
CA LEU A 83 -29.52 33.73 -1.57
C LEU A 83 -29.64 33.47 -3.08
N ASN A 84 -30.40 32.44 -3.45
CA ASN A 84 -30.54 31.98 -4.83
C ASN A 84 -32.02 31.95 -5.18
N TYR A 85 -32.42 32.65 -6.23
CA TYR A 85 -33.76 32.53 -6.78
C TYR A 85 -33.80 31.34 -7.74
N GLN A 86 -34.76 30.45 -7.52
CA GLN A 86 -34.93 29.23 -8.28
C GLN A 86 -36.24 29.31 -9.08
N ARG A 87 -36.15 29.01 -10.37
CA ARG A 87 -37.31 28.74 -11.23
C ARG A 87 -37.27 27.29 -11.67
N PHE A 88 -38.13 26.48 -11.10
CA PHE A 88 -38.34 25.09 -11.49
C PHE A 88 -39.39 25.00 -12.60
N GLN A 89 -39.17 24.13 -13.58
CA GLN A 89 -40.12 23.87 -14.66
C GLN A 89 -40.23 22.37 -14.91
N VAL A 90 -41.45 21.87 -15.12
CA VAL A 90 -41.72 20.48 -15.50
C VAL A 90 -42.78 20.40 -16.59
N ARG A 91 -42.63 19.45 -17.51
CA ARG A 91 -43.53 19.23 -18.63
C ARG A 91 -43.67 17.74 -18.95
N ALA A 92 -44.84 17.32 -19.37
CA ALA A 92 -45.12 15.96 -19.80
C ALA A 92 -44.83 15.79 -21.31
N VAL A 93 -44.47 14.55 -21.69
CA VAL A 93 -44.28 14.10 -23.07
C VAL A 93 -45.21 12.92 -23.29
N ASP A 94 -46.02 12.97 -24.34
CA ASP A 94 -47.01 11.92 -24.63
C ASP A 94 -46.43 10.72 -25.40
N ASN A 95 -47.27 9.72 -25.63
CA ASN A 95 -46.89 8.49 -26.34
C ASN A 95 -46.67 8.67 -27.86
N MET A 96 -46.85 9.87 -28.40
CA MET A 96 -46.58 10.25 -29.79
C MET A 96 -45.37 11.19 -29.91
N GLY A 97 -44.82 11.64 -28.78
CA GLY A 97 -43.65 12.51 -28.67
C GLY A 97 -43.96 14.01 -28.67
N ASP A 98 -45.24 14.41 -28.59
CA ASP A 98 -45.57 15.82 -28.38
C ASP A 98 -45.35 16.19 -26.91
N VAL A 99 -44.84 17.39 -26.70
CA VAL A 99 -44.44 17.92 -25.40
C VAL A 99 -45.45 18.98 -24.97
N ASP A 100 -45.78 19.03 -23.69
CA ASP A 100 -46.61 20.10 -23.13
C ASP A 100 -46.01 21.48 -23.49
N PRO A 101 -46.75 22.31 -24.27
CA PRO A 101 -46.26 23.60 -24.74
C PRO A 101 -46.20 24.66 -23.64
N THR A 102 -46.80 24.39 -22.48
CA THR A 102 -46.90 25.28 -21.32
C THR A 102 -46.42 24.58 -20.06
N PRO A 103 -45.08 24.41 -19.88
CA PRO A 103 -44.53 23.78 -18.68
C PRO A 103 -45.09 24.39 -17.40
N ALA A 104 -45.40 23.54 -16.43
CA ALA A 104 -45.75 24.00 -15.09
C ALA A 104 -44.50 24.55 -14.41
N GLU A 105 -44.63 25.69 -13.72
CA GLU A 105 -43.51 26.42 -13.12
C GLU A 105 -43.68 26.59 -11.61
N ARG A 106 -42.56 26.72 -10.90
CA ARG A 106 -42.51 27.16 -9.50
C ARG A 106 -41.33 28.09 -9.29
N ASP A 107 -41.62 29.25 -8.73
CA ASP A 107 -40.59 30.20 -8.29
C ASP A 107 -40.45 30.16 -6.75
N PHE A 108 -39.22 30.08 -6.26
CA PHE A 108 -38.89 30.04 -4.83
C PHE A 108 -37.42 30.48 -4.62
N TYR A 109 -36.96 30.50 -3.37
CA TYR A 109 -35.60 30.84 -3.01
C TYR A 109 -34.94 29.70 -2.24
N THR A 110 -33.61 29.62 -2.33
CA THR A 110 -32.78 28.71 -1.55
C THR A 110 -31.67 29.49 -0.86
N VAL A 111 -31.38 29.13 0.40
CA VAL A 111 -30.24 29.69 1.14
C VAL A 111 -28.96 28.96 0.78
N GLN A 112 -27.82 29.63 0.99
CA GLN A 112 -26.53 29.00 0.81
C GLN A 112 -26.38 27.75 1.69
N THR A 113 -25.97 26.65 1.08
CA THR A 113 -25.60 25.41 1.78
C THR A 113 -24.11 25.41 2.09
N ILE A 114 -23.70 24.53 3.01
CA ILE A 114 -22.31 24.44 3.44
C ILE A 114 -21.56 23.57 2.43
N TYR A 115 -20.34 23.97 2.08
CA TYR A 115 -19.50 23.15 1.21
C TYR A 115 -18.97 21.95 2.02
N PRO A 116 -18.82 20.76 1.40
CA PRO A 116 -18.15 19.66 2.07
C PRO A 116 -16.67 19.98 2.31
N GLU A 117 -16.06 19.30 3.29
CA GLU A 117 -14.64 19.38 3.61
C GLU A 117 -13.96 18.04 3.35
N THR A 118 -12.93 18.03 2.50
CA THR A 118 -12.16 16.83 2.11
C THR A 118 -10.80 16.82 2.79
N GLY A 119 -10.29 15.64 3.15
CA GLY A 119 -8.96 15.48 3.73
C GLY A 119 -8.27 14.18 3.32
N ILE A 120 -6.98 14.26 3.00
CA ILE A 120 -6.12 13.12 2.68
C ILE A 120 -5.67 12.44 3.98
N LEU A 121 -5.81 11.12 4.02
CA LEU A 121 -5.33 10.28 5.12
C LEU A 121 -3.99 9.63 4.78
N ILE A 122 -3.85 9.14 3.55
CA ILE A 122 -2.66 8.49 3.00
C ILE A 122 -2.52 8.95 1.54
N PRO A 123 -1.33 9.34 1.06
CA PRO A 123 -0.04 9.29 1.73
C PRO A 123 0.23 10.46 2.68
N HIS A 124 1.37 10.43 3.36
CA HIS A 124 1.85 11.53 4.19
C HIS A 124 2.76 12.50 3.41
N GLN A 125 2.91 13.72 3.93
CA GLN A 125 3.69 14.78 3.28
C GLN A 125 5.13 14.34 3.04
N ASN A 126 5.58 14.50 1.79
CA ASN A 126 6.90 14.15 1.27
C ASN A 126 7.28 12.67 1.44
N GLN A 127 6.29 11.77 1.58
CA GLN A 127 6.54 10.33 1.65
C GLN A 127 7.11 9.83 0.32
N GLN A 128 8.12 8.97 0.41
CA GLN A 128 8.74 8.34 -0.76
C GLN A 128 8.09 6.99 -1.08
N PHE A 129 7.87 6.74 -2.36
CA PHE A 129 7.39 5.46 -2.90
C PHE A 129 8.30 5.00 -4.03
N PHE A 130 8.52 3.69 -4.16
CA PHE A 130 9.05 3.17 -5.41
C PHE A 130 7.97 3.18 -6.49
N ALA A 131 8.38 3.40 -7.74
CA ALA A 131 7.51 3.41 -8.90
C ALA A 131 8.06 2.57 -10.05
N LEU A 132 7.18 1.86 -10.73
CA LEU A 132 7.48 1.14 -11.97
C LEU A 132 6.71 1.75 -13.14
N GLU A 133 7.22 1.60 -14.35
CA GLU A 133 6.53 2.03 -15.59
C GLU A 133 5.22 1.27 -15.83
N GLN A 134 5.04 0.10 -15.20
CA GLN A 134 3.86 -0.75 -15.33
C GLN A 134 3.54 -1.43 -14.00
N THR A 135 2.26 -1.71 -13.77
CA THR A 135 1.81 -2.50 -12.62
C THR A 135 2.25 -3.97 -12.73
N THR A 136 2.54 -4.60 -11.60
CA THR A 136 2.88 -6.02 -11.46
C THR A 136 1.99 -6.66 -10.39
N ASP A 137 2.01 -7.98 -10.26
CA ASP A 137 1.27 -8.68 -9.19
C ASP A 137 1.65 -8.20 -7.77
N TRP A 138 2.83 -7.58 -7.62
CA TRP A 138 3.37 -7.10 -6.33
C TRP A 138 3.33 -5.57 -6.20
N TRP A 139 3.20 -4.83 -7.30
CA TRP A 139 3.17 -3.37 -7.29
C TRP A 139 2.01 -2.86 -8.14
N GLN A 140 1.00 -2.26 -7.49
CA GLN A 140 -0.25 -1.84 -8.14
C GLN A 140 -0.36 -0.32 -8.30
N GLY A 141 0.67 0.45 -7.94
CA GLY A 141 0.64 1.90 -7.95
C GLY A 141 0.75 2.50 -6.55
N VAL A 142 0.42 3.79 -6.45
CA VAL A 142 0.44 4.55 -5.20
C VAL A 142 -0.94 4.51 -4.56
N GLN A 143 -1.04 4.07 -3.31
CA GLN A 143 -2.30 4.13 -2.58
C GLN A 143 -2.62 5.57 -2.16
N LEU A 144 -3.81 6.02 -2.52
CA LEU A 144 -4.41 7.26 -2.06
C LEU A 144 -5.68 6.93 -1.28
N THR A 145 -5.72 7.34 -0.01
CA THR A 145 -6.90 7.23 0.85
C THR A 145 -7.25 8.62 1.39
N PHE A 146 -8.51 9.00 1.26
CA PHE A 146 -9.04 10.29 1.71
C PHE A 146 -10.43 10.12 2.30
N THR A 147 -10.97 11.18 2.89
CA THR A 147 -12.32 11.23 3.46
C THR A 147 -12.92 12.60 3.19
N ALA A 148 -14.24 12.72 3.32
CA ALA A 148 -14.88 14.01 3.40
C ALA A 148 -16.03 14.00 4.40
N ASN A 149 -16.42 15.17 4.85
CA ASN A 149 -17.60 15.39 5.69
C ASN A 149 -18.39 16.58 5.17
N ASP A 150 -19.71 16.51 5.31
CA ASP A 150 -20.60 17.62 5.01
C ASP A 150 -21.42 17.97 6.25
N GLU A 151 -21.57 19.26 6.56
CA GLU A 151 -22.19 19.69 7.84
C GLU A 151 -23.71 19.73 7.78
N ASP A 152 -24.29 20.07 6.63
CA ASP A 152 -25.73 20.22 6.43
C ASP A 152 -26.35 19.14 5.53
N GLY A 153 -25.55 18.18 5.04
CA GLY A 153 -26.00 17.08 4.20
C GLY A 153 -25.10 15.85 4.23
N GLU A 154 -24.88 15.29 3.04
CA GLU A 154 -24.10 14.06 2.83
C GLU A 154 -23.16 14.26 1.64
N VAL A 155 -21.94 13.75 1.73
CA VAL A 155 -21.02 13.67 0.59
C VAL A 155 -21.47 12.54 -0.32
N VAL A 156 -21.71 12.86 -1.59
CA VAL A 156 -22.25 11.90 -2.58
C VAL A 156 -21.24 11.53 -3.66
N GLU A 157 -20.13 12.25 -3.81
CA GLU A 157 -19.12 11.94 -4.81
C GLU A 157 -17.75 12.50 -4.37
N TYR A 158 -16.68 11.86 -4.83
CA TYR A 158 -15.31 12.27 -4.58
C TYR A 158 -14.55 12.40 -5.88
N ALA A 159 -13.47 13.17 -5.87
CA ALA A 159 -12.53 13.20 -6.97
C ALA A 159 -11.08 13.30 -6.51
N TRP A 160 -10.19 12.77 -7.34
CA TRP A 160 -8.76 12.87 -7.16
C TRP A 160 -8.06 13.25 -8.48
N ALA A 161 -6.90 13.87 -8.37
CA ALA A 161 -6.06 14.21 -9.50
C ALA A 161 -4.57 14.19 -9.11
N VAL A 162 -3.70 13.95 -10.09
CA VAL A 162 -2.24 14.08 -9.95
C VAL A 162 -1.79 15.38 -10.61
N ASP A 163 -0.93 16.12 -9.93
CA ASP A 163 -0.31 17.37 -10.37
C ASP A 163 -1.31 18.40 -10.89
N ASN A 164 -1.33 18.64 -12.21
CA ASN A 164 -2.30 19.50 -12.89
C ASN A 164 -3.23 18.74 -13.83
N GLY A 165 -3.26 17.40 -13.71
CA GLY A 165 -4.13 16.53 -14.49
C GLY A 165 -5.62 16.72 -14.19
N ASP A 166 -6.45 16.03 -14.97
CA ASP A 166 -7.90 16.10 -14.85
C ASP A 166 -8.41 15.38 -13.58
N TRP A 167 -9.56 15.83 -13.08
CA TRP A 167 -10.25 15.22 -11.95
C TRP A 167 -10.90 13.89 -12.34
N ASN A 168 -10.61 12.85 -11.57
CA ASN A 168 -11.21 11.53 -11.69
C ASN A 168 -12.30 11.39 -10.62
N TRP A 169 -13.56 11.52 -11.04
CA TRP A 169 -14.72 11.43 -10.15
C TRP A 169 -15.15 9.98 -9.90
N GLY A 170 -15.54 9.67 -8.67
CA GLY A 170 -15.97 8.34 -8.25
C GLY A 170 -16.54 8.30 -6.84
N GLN A 171 -16.84 7.09 -6.38
CA GLN A 171 -17.41 6.81 -5.04
C GLN A 171 -16.39 6.25 -4.05
N ASP A 172 -15.28 5.70 -4.57
CA ASP A 172 -14.26 5.06 -3.76
C ASP A 172 -13.36 6.11 -3.09
N THR A 173 -13.03 5.87 -1.83
CA THR A 173 -12.15 6.72 -1.02
C THR A 173 -10.79 6.10 -0.76
N THR A 174 -10.53 4.92 -1.34
CA THR A 174 -9.22 4.26 -1.35
C THR A 174 -8.95 3.76 -2.75
N ILE A 175 -7.88 4.28 -3.36
CA ILE A 175 -7.61 4.16 -4.78
C ILE A 175 -6.14 3.82 -4.97
N MET A 176 -5.85 2.95 -5.95
CA MET A 176 -4.48 2.71 -6.41
C MET A 176 -4.24 3.53 -7.68
N ILE A 177 -3.41 4.56 -7.58
CA ILE A 177 -3.04 5.42 -8.71
C ILE A 177 -1.95 4.73 -9.51
N THR A 178 -2.27 4.37 -10.75
CA THR A 178 -1.36 3.68 -11.66
C THR A 178 -0.30 4.63 -12.24
N PRO A 179 0.84 4.10 -12.77
CA PRO A 179 1.93 4.90 -13.35
C PRO A 179 1.51 5.94 -14.39
N ASP A 180 0.47 5.63 -15.16
CA ASP A 180 0.04 6.43 -16.32
C ASP A 180 -0.42 7.84 -15.94
N TYR A 181 -0.68 8.10 -14.65
CA TYR A 181 -1.05 9.42 -14.13
C TYR A 181 0.15 10.30 -13.75
N PHE A 182 1.37 9.77 -13.76
CA PHE A 182 2.58 10.49 -13.36
C PHE A 182 3.45 10.81 -14.59
N GLU A 183 3.62 12.09 -14.91
CA GLU A 183 4.48 12.53 -16.02
C GLU A 183 5.36 13.73 -15.61
N PRO A 184 6.70 13.55 -15.47
CA PRO A 184 7.44 12.28 -15.57
C PRO A 184 7.09 11.29 -14.43
N LEU A 185 7.40 9.99 -14.58
CA LEU A 185 7.06 8.99 -13.55
C LEU A 185 7.77 9.22 -12.20
N GLY A 186 9.04 9.63 -12.25
CA GLY A 186 9.85 9.85 -11.06
C GLY A 186 9.93 11.33 -10.70
N GLY A 187 10.08 11.61 -9.41
CA GLY A 187 10.23 12.96 -8.86
C GLY A 187 9.11 13.34 -7.91
N GLU A 188 9.00 14.65 -7.67
CA GLU A 188 8.00 15.22 -6.79
C GLU A 188 6.65 15.34 -7.52
N HIS A 189 5.59 14.87 -6.87
CA HIS A 189 4.21 14.95 -7.38
C HIS A 189 3.26 15.46 -6.30
N ILE A 190 2.18 16.10 -6.72
CA ILE A 190 1.11 16.58 -5.85
C ILE A 190 -0.15 15.76 -6.12
N LEU A 191 -0.61 14.99 -5.13
CA LEU A 191 -1.96 14.42 -5.18
C LEU A 191 -2.94 15.45 -4.66
N ARG A 192 -4.08 15.60 -5.34
CA ARG A 192 -5.15 16.50 -4.98
C ARG A 192 -6.45 15.72 -4.86
N VAL A 193 -7.27 16.08 -3.88
CA VAL A 193 -8.61 15.50 -3.66
C VAL A 193 -9.64 16.59 -3.44
N THR A 194 -10.88 16.31 -3.82
CA THR A 194 -12.06 17.14 -3.55
C THR A 194 -13.29 16.22 -3.42
N SER A 195 -14.40 16.78 -3.00
CA SER A 195 -15.66 16.07 -2.86
C SER A 195 -16.86 16.94 -3.27
N ARG A 196 -17.99 16.29 -3.52
CA ARG A 196 -19.26 16.92 -3.83
C ARG A 196 -20.34 16.40 -2.90
N ASP A 197 -21.17 17.30 -2.38
CA ASP A 197 -22.30 16.98 -1.51
C ASP A 197 -23.58 16.65 -2.29
N ASN A 198 -24.64 16.31 -1.56
CA ASN A 198 -25.95 16.04 -2.11
C ASN A 198 -26.66 17.29 -2.65
N THR A 199 -26.12 18.50 -2.48
CA THR A 199 -26.62 19.77 -3.06
C THR A 199 -25.87 20.19 -4.33
N ASN A 200 -24.89 19.40 -4.75
CA ASN A 200 -23.93 19.62 -5.85
C ASN A 200 -22.85 20.67 -5.59
N LEU A 201 -22.70 21.15 -4.36
CA LEU A 201 -21.56 21.98 -3.99
C LEU A 201 -20.29 21.12 -3.96
N VAL A 202 -19.23 21.64 -4.58
CA VAL A 202 -17.92 21.01 -4.63
C VAL A 202 -17.00 21.70 -3.65
N ASP A 203 -16.28 20.93 -2.84
CA ASP A 203 -15.24 21.44 -1.94
C ASP A 203 -14.21 22.27 -2.71
N ILE A 204 -14.32 23.59 -2.56
CA ILE A 204 -13.49 24.58 -3.26
C ILE A 204 -12.05 24.63 -2.74
N ALA A 205 -11.84 24.19 -1.50
CA ALA A 205 -10.51 24.14 -0.90
C ALA A 205 -9.82 22.84 -1.32
N GLY A 206 -10.55 21.72 -1.21
CA GLY A 206 -10.02 20.38 -1.36
C GLY A 206 -8.89 20.12 -0.36
N ASP A 207 -8.12 19.08 -0.64
CA ASP A 207 -6.85 18.83 0.04
C ASP A 207 -5.79 18.39 -0.97
N SER A 208 -4.52 18.60 -0.62
CA SER A 208 -3.40 18.20 -1.46
C SER A 208 -2.19 17.81 -0.64
N ILE A 209 -1.46 16.81 -1.12
CA ILE A 209 -0.26 16.30 -0.47
C ILE A 209 0.85 16.14 -1.49
N THR A 210 2.08 16.47 -1.11
CA THR A 210 3.26 16.19 -1.92
C THR A 210 3.81 14.81 -1.59
N LEU A 211 4.19 14.04 -2.60
CA LEU A 211 4.92 12.79 -2.47
C LEU A 211 6.10 12.75 -3.43
N ILE A 212 6.99 11.78 -3.25
CA ILE A 212 8.16 11.59 -4.11
C ILE A 212 8.14 10.16 -4.67
N LEU A 213 8.16 10.03 -5.98
CA LEU A 213 8.31 8.75 -6.67
C LEU A 213 9.76 8.50 -7.05
N VAL A 214 10.27 7.36 -6.62
CA VAL A 214 11.63 6.88 -6.91
C VAL A 214 11.51 5.73 -7.91
N VAL A 215 11.99 5.94 -9.12
CA VAL A 215 12.12 4.87 -10.11
C VAL A 215 13.44 4.14 -9.84
N PRO A 216 13.43 2.84 -9.48
CA PRO A 216 14.66 2.13 -9.17
C PRO A 216 15.54 2.04 -10.43
N SER A 217 16.81 2.44 -10.30
CA SER A 217 17.77 2.41 -11.41
C SER A 217 18.47 1.06 -11.54
N PHE A 218 18.64 0.33 -10.43
CA PHE A 218 19.35 -0.95 -10.36
C PHE A 218 20.70 -0.94 -11.08
N GLU A 219 21.42 0.18 -11.02
CA GLU A 219 22.70 0.38 -11.72
C GLU A 219 23.90 -0.22 -10.98
N LYS A 220 23.76 -0.45 -9.67
CA LYS A 220 24.72 -1.13 -8.80
C LYS A 220 24.26 -2.55 -8.48
N ASP A 221 25.21 -3.44 -8.22
CA ASP A 221 24.89 -4.84 -8.01
C ASP A 221 24.48 -5.14 -6.55
N ILE A 222 25.36 -4.88 -5.57
CA ILE A 222 25.18 -5.35 -4.19
C ILE A 222 25.40 -4.22 -3.20
N LEU A 223 24.43 -3.99 -2.31
CA LEU A 223 24.57 -3.20 -1.09
C LEU A 223 24.59 -4.14 0.13
N VAL A 224 25.61 -4.01 0.97
CA VAL A 224 25.66 -4.70 2.26
C VAL A 224 25.18 -3.74 3.36
N ILE A 225 24.06 -4.04 4.01
CA ILE A 225 23.57 -3.30 5.17
C ILE A 225 24.06 -4.01 6.43
N ASP A 226 24.92 -3.32 7.18
CA ASP A 226 25.41 -3.76 8.47
C ASP A 226 24.56 -3.19 9.60
N GLU A 227 23.80 -4.06 10.26
CA GLU A 227 23.03 -3.74 11.45
C GLU A 227 23.75 -4.16 12.75
N THR A 228 24.89 -4.83 12.63
CA THR A 228 25.60 -5.48 13.72
C THR A 228 25.98 -4.49 14.80
N VAL A 229 25.88 -4.95 16.04
CA VAL A 229 26.32 -4.20 17.22
C VAL A 229 27.40 -5.01 17.93
N GLU A 230 28.68 -4.76 17.61
CA GLU A 230 29.83 -5.59 18.01
C GLU A 230 29.99 -5.63 19.53
N SER A 231 29.60 -4.54 20.21
CA SER A 231 29.58 -4.46 21.67
C SER A 231 28.72 -5.56 22.33
N LYS A 232 27.74 -6.10 21.58
CA LYS A 232 26.85 -7.21 21.95
C LYS A 232 27.33 -8.57 21.45
N PHE A 233 28.54 -8.69 20.89
CA PHE A 233 29.13 -10.00 20.66
C PHE A 233 29.37 -10.76 21.98
N PRO A 234 29.38 -12.12 21.94
CA PRO A 234 29.71 -12.92 23.11
C PRO A 234 31.06 -12.50 23.72
N VAL A 235 31.14 -12.37 25.04
CA VAL A 235 32.44 -12.14 25.70
C VAL A 235 33.35 -13.35 25.48
N PRO A 236 34.63 -13.19 25.11
CA PRO A 236 35.40 -11.92 25.02
C PRO A 236 35.43 -11.22 23.65
N LEU A 237 34.68 -11.70 22.65
CA LEU A 237 34.79 -11.23 21.26
C LEU A 237 34.41 -9.76 21.08
N ASN A 238 33.51 -9.23 21.91
CA ASN A 238 33.15 -7.81 21.91
C ASN A 238 34.33 -6.85 22.20
N SER A 239 35.49 -7.37 22.62
CA SER A 239 36.73 -6.62 22.81
C SER A 239 37.80 -6.95 21.76
N TYR A 240 37.57 -7.95 20.91
CA TYR A 240 38.52 -8.43 19.90
C TYR A 240 38.16 -8.04 18.48
N TYR A 241 36.86 -7.89 18.21
CA TYR A 241 36.35 -7.45 16.92
C TYR A 241 35.67 -6.10 17.05
N ASN A 242 35.92 -5.25 16.08
CA ASN A 242 35.29 -3.96 15.91
C ASN A 242 34.55 -3.90 14.57
N ASP A 243 33.77 -2.84 14.40
CA ASP A 243 32.98 -2.52 13.20
C ASP A 243 33.76 -2.74 11.89
N SER A 244 34.99 -2.21 11.80
CA SER A 244 35.83 -2.36 10.61
C SER A 244 36.24 -3.81 10.32
N ASP A 245 36.30 -4.69 11.33
CA ASP A 245 36.59 -6.12 11.13
C ASP A 245 35.38 -6.84 10.51
N VAL A 246 34.16 -6.46 10.90
CA VAL A 246 32.90 -7.00 10.34
C VAL A 246 32.72 -6.50 8.91
N ASP A 247 32.88 -5.19 8.67
CA ASP A 247 32.88 -4.58 7.34
C ASP A 247 33.86 -5.30 6.40
N SER A 248 35.12 -5.47 6.82
CA SER A 248 36.15 -6.10 6.00
C SER A 248 35.81 -7.56 5.68
N PHE A 249 35.18 -8.28 6.61
CA PHE A 249 34.75 -9.65 6.40
C PHE A 249 33.64 -9.71 5.34
N TYR A 250 32.60 -8.89 5.48
CA TYR A 250 31.47 -8.87 4.54
C TYR A 250 31.88 -8.37 3.15
N ALA A 251 32.71 -7.33 3.08
CA ALA A 251 33.26 -6.82 1.84
C ALA A 251 34.04 -7.90 1.08
N LYS A 252 34.83 -8.70 1.81
CA LYS A 252 35.59 -9.81 1.23
C LYS A 252 34.70 -10.94 0.70
N ILE A 253 33.70 -11.40 1.46
CA ILE A 253 32.90 -12.57 1.06
C ILE A 253 31.91 -12.25 -0.06
N PHE A 254 31.37 -11.02 -0.12
CA PHE A 254 30.46 -10.58 -1.17
C PHE A 254 31.16 -9.88 -2.33
N GLY A 255 32.43 -9.52 -2.18
CA GLY A 255 33.24 -8.89 -3.23
C GLY A 255 32.80 -7.46 -3.57
N THR A 256 32.26 -6.72 -2.60
CA THR A 256 31.81 -5.33 -2.74
C THR A 256 32.27 -4.49 -1.56
N GLU A 257 32.67 -3.25 -1.79
CA GLU A 257 32.98 -2.28 -0.74
C GLU A 257 31.78 -1.35 -0.45
N GLU A 258 30.66 -1.55 -1.15
CA GLU A 258 29.43 -0.78 -0.95
C GLU A 258 28.70 -1.31 0.30
N SER A 259 29.04 -0.73 1.46
CA SER A 259 28.38 -1.02 2.74
C SER A 259 27.57 0.16 3.28
N TRP A 260 26.59 -0.14 4.12
CA TRP A 260 25.74 0.83 4.82
C TRP A 260 25.65 0.49 6.30
N ASP A 261 26.33 1.28 7.13
CA ASP A 261 26.24 1.22 8.59
C ASP A 261 24.87 1.74 9.04
N PHE A 262 24.03 0.82 9.51
CA PHE A 262 22.69 1.13 10.00
C PHE A 262 22.71 1.88 11.33
N GLN A 263 23.65 1.60 12.24
CA GLN A 263 23.71 2.27 13.54
C GLN A 263 23.99 3.77 13.38
N LYS A 264 24.78 4.13 12.38
CA LYS A 264 25.13 5.52 12.07
C LYS A 264 24.09 6.23 11.24
N ASN A 265 23.51 5.57 10.25
CA ASN A 265 22.69 6.23 9.24
C ASN A 265 21.19 5.91 9.32
N GLY A 266 20.79 4.88 10.08
CA GLY A 266 19.44 4.33 10.06
C GLY A 266 19.15 3.58 8.75
N MET A 267 17.86 3.46 8.41
CA MET A 267 17.43 2.81 7.17
C MET A 267 17.89 3.62 5.94
N PRO A 268 18.48 2.99 4.90
CA PRO A 268 18.77 3.68 3.66
C PRO A 268 17.48 4.20 3.01
N SER A 269 17.53 5.41 2.45
CA SER A 269 16.41 5.98 1.69
C SER A 269 16.07 5.14 0.46
N LYS A 270 14.85 5.29 -0.08
CA LYS A 270 14.46 4.59 -1.31
C LYS A 270 15.34 4.98 -2.51
N ASP A 271 15.80 6.24 -2.56
CA ASP A 271 16.80 6.70 -3.55
C ASP A 271 18.12 5.92 -3.47
N THR A 272 18.53 5.51 -2.26
CA THR A 272 19.72 4.67 -2.06
C THR A 272 19.43 3.23 -2.42
N LEU A 273 18.36 2.65 -1.87
CA LEU A 273 17.99 1.24 -2.09
C LEU A 273 17.76 0.94 -3.57
N GLY A 274 17.04 1.82 -4.28
CA GLY A 274 16.70 1.65 -5.69
C GLY A 274 17.88 1.64 -6.64
N GLN A 275 19.09 1.99 -6.19
CA GLN A 275 20.31 1.87 -7.00
C GLN A 275 20.83 0.44 -7.08
N TYR A 276 20.48 -0.44 -6.13
CA TYR A 276 21.09 -1.77 -5.99
C TYR A 276 20.13 -2.87 -6.36
N LYS A 277 20.61 -3.84 -7.15
CA LYS A 277 19.84 -5.03 -7.54
C LYS A 277 19.65 -6.00 -6.37
N LEU A 278 20.64 -6.10 -5.48
CA LEU A 278 20.65 -6.97 -4.32
C LEU A 278 21.00 -6.18 -3.05
N VAL A 279 20.18 -6.37 -2.02
CA VAL A 279 20.46 -5.94 -0.66
C VAL A 279 20.80 -7.14 0.21
N VAL A 280 21.96 -7.11 0.85
CA VAL A 280 22.40 -8.09 1.85
C VAL A 280 22.27 -7.45 3.22
N TRP A 281 21.31 -7.88 4.03
CA TRP A 281 21.16 -7.43 5.41
C TRP A 281 21.80 -8.43 6.38
N HIS A 282 22.69 -7.95 7.23
CA HIS A 282 23.22 -8.77 8.32
C HIS A 282 23.10 -8.13 9.69
N ALA A 283 22.86 -8.96 10.70
CA ALA A 283 22.73 -8.57 12.09
C ALA A 283 23.32 -9.67 12.99
N ASP A 284 24.65 -9.69 13.11
CA ASP A 284 25.38 -10.82 13.66
C ASP A 284 25.58 -10.77 15.18
N ASN A 285 25.12 -9.71 15.84
CA ASN A 285 25.21 -9.57 17.29
C ASN A 285 24.16 -10.40 18.03
N LEU A 286 24.41 -10.68 19.31
CA LEU A 286 23.40 -11.29 20.17
C LEU A 286 22.30 -10.28 20.53
N CYS A 287 21.07 -10.78 20.56
CA CYS A 287 19.91 -10.11 21.16
C CYS A 287 19.39 -10.97 22.32
N SER A 288 19.21 -10.35 23.49
CA SER A 288 18.61 -11.03 24.64
C SER A 288 17.08 -11.09 24.52
N PHE A 289 16.48 -10.19 23.73
CA PHE A 289 15.04 -10.01 23.57
C PHE A 289 14.30 -9.82 24.90
N SER A 290 14.96 -9.15 25.87
CA SER A 290 14.34 -8.76 27.14
C SER A 290 13.35 -7.60 27.00
N SER A 291 13.45 -6.83 25.92
CA SER A 291 12.60 -5.67 25.59
C SER A 291 12.61 -5.44 24.08
N GLU A 292 11.70 -4.57 23.60
CA GLU A 292 11.65 -4.18 22.19
C GLU A 292 12.90 -3.46 21.72
N ASP A 293 13.60 -2.75 22.60
CA ASP A 293 14.83 -2.06 22.22
C ASP A 293 16.00 -3.02 21.94
N ASP A 294 15.93 -4.25 22.46
CA ASP A 294 16.96 -5.29 22.33
C ASP A 294 16.59 -6.39 21.33
N MET A 295 16.06 -5.96 20.18
CA MET A 295 15.91 -6.76 18.97
C MET A 295 16.64 -6.11 17.79
N HIS A 296 16.88 -6.89 16.74
CA HIS A 296 17.34 -6.38 15.46
C HIS A 296 16.31 -5.42 14.86
N LYS A 297 16.75 -4.42 14.12
CA LYS A 297 16.01 -3.27 13.62
C LYS A 297 15.30 -3.54 12.30
N LEU A 298 15.67 -4.59 11.57
CA LEU A 298 14.98 -5.00 10.35
C LEU A 298 13.43 -5.04 10.46
N PRO A 299 12.80 -5.66 11.49
CA PRO A 299 11.35 -5.70 11.60
C PRO A 299 10.67 -4.33 11.71
N ALA A 300 11.35 -3.34 12.28
CA ALA A 300 10.83 -1.98 12.42
C ALA A 300 10.95 -1.16 11.12
N ASN A 301 11.72 -1.64 10.13
CA ASN A 301 11.96 -0.99 8.84
C ASN A 301 11.51 -1.89 7.67
N ILE A 302 10.60 -2.82 7.94
CA ILE A 302 10.28 -3.87 6.98
C ILE A 302 9.48 -3.35 5.79
N ASP A 303 8.72 -2.27 5.98
CA ASP A 303 7.92 -1.66 4.91
C ASP A 303 8.80 -1.15 3.76
N ASP A 304 9.98 -0.59 4.06
CA ASP A 304 10.93 -0.15 3.02
C ASP A 304 11.55 -1.35 2.26
N ILE A 305 11.77 -2.48 2.94
CA ILE A 305 12.24 -3.71 2.30
C ILE A 305 11.12 -4.33 1.46
N ILE A 306 9.87 -4.32 1.95
CA ILE A 306 8.69 -4.76 1.21
C ILE A 306 8.55 -3.94 -0.08
N ASP A 307 8.63 -2.61 0.02
CA ASP A 307 8.55 -1.72 -1.14
C ASP A 307 9.66 -2.03 -2.15
N TYR A 308 10.89 -2.24 -1.67
CA TYR A 308 12.05 -2.60 -2.50
C TYR A 308 11.88 -3.94 -3.23
N LEU A 309 11.40 -4.97 -2.52
CA LEU A 309 11.13 -6.30 -3.08
C LEU A 309 10.00 -6.24 -4.13
N ASN A 310 8.96 -5.45 -3.88
CA ASN A 310 7.81 -5.30 -4.79
C ASN A 310 8.17 -4.67 -6.14
N VAL A 311 9.28 -3.93 -6.20
CA VAL A 311 9.80 -3.35 -7.45
C VAL A 311 10.97 -4.12 -8.06
N GLY A 312 11.25 -5.33 -7.55
CA GLY A 312 12.15 -6.30 -8.18
C GLY A 312 13.56 -6.37 -7.59
N GLY A 313 13.79 -5.73 -6.45
CA GLY A 313 15.06 -5.87 -5.73
C GLY A 313 15.18 -7.25 -5.08
N ASP A 314 16.33 -7.91 -5.20
CA ASP A 314 16.62 -9.16 -4.51
C ASP A 314 17.12 -8.93 -3.08
N PHE A 315 16.93 -9.91 -2.20
CA PHE A 315 17.28 -9.78 -0.79
C PHE A 315 17.98 -11.02 -0.21
N ILE A 316 19.08 -10.80 0.53
CA ILE A 316 19.67 -11.81 1.39
C ILE A 316 19.60 -11.28 2.82
N MET A 317 19.08 -12.09 3.74
CA MET A 317 19.16 -11.79 5.17
C MET A 317 19.84 -12.90 5.96
N GLY A 318 20.73 -12.50 6.86
CA GLY A 318 21.38 -13.39 7.82
C GLY A 318 21.55 -12.68 9.16
N GLY A 319 21.70 -13.44 10.23
CA GLY A 319 21.94 -12.84 11.53
C GLY A 319 21.67 -13.79 12.67
N TRP A 320 22.10 -13.39 13.86
CA TRP A 320 21.93 -14.21 15.03
C TRP A 320 20.50 -14.07 15.56
N ARG A 321 19.71 -15.14 15.49
CA ARG A 321 18.31 -15.16 15.94
C ARG A 321 17.42 -14.16 15.17
N ILE A 322 17.75 -13.83 13.93
CA ILE A 322 17.08 -12.75 13.19
C ILE A 322 15.57 -12.97 13.02
N LEU A 323 15.11 -14.22 12.86
CA LEU A 323 13.68 -14.54 12.77
C LEU A 323 12.95 -14.34 14.11
N LYS A 324 13.66 -14.42 15.24
CA LYS A 324 13.10 -14.17 16.57
C LYS A 324 12.72 -12.69 16.73
N SER A 325 13.39 -11.76 16.05
CA SER A 325 13.07 -10.32 16.10
C SER A 325 11.67 -10.02 15.59
N PHE A 326 11.18 -10.73 14.57
CA PHE A 326 9.81 -10.60 14.04
C PHE A 326 8.73 -11.15 14.98
N ALA A 327 9.12 -11.77 16.09
CA ALA A 327 8.23 -12.38 17.06
C ALA A 327 8.86 -12.45 18.45
N TYR A 328 9.46 -11.34 18.89
CA TYR A 328 10.32 -11.30 20.06
C TYR A 328 9.60 -11.75 21.35
N ALA A 329 8.33 -11.37 21.50
CA ALA A 329 7.51 -11.70 22.67
C ALA A 329 6.96 -13.14 22.67
N GLU A 330 7.06 -13.85 21.55
CA GLU A 330 6.34 -15.11 21.31
C GLU A 330 7.26 -16.33 21.40
N PRO A 331 6.87 -17.45 22.03
CA PRO A 331 7.73 -18.62 22.13
C PRO A 331 7.95 -19.27 20.75
N PHE A 332 9.14 -19.82 20.54
CA PHE A 332 9.44 -20.67 19.40
C PHE A 332 9.29 -22.15 19.82
N PRO A 333 8.78 -23.04 18.93
CA PRO A 333 8.46 -22.80 17.53
C PRO A 333 7.20 -21.96 17.29
N LYS A 334 7.24 -21.08 16.28
CA LYS A 334 6.14 -20.18 15.88
C LYS A 334 5.70 -20.41 14.44
N THR A 335 4.39 -20.43 14.22
CA THR A 335 3.77 -20.36 12.90
C THR A 335 3.48 -18.91 12.53
N PHE A 336 3.85 -18.50 11.31
CA PHE A 336 3.55 -17.18 10.75
C PHE A 336 2.29 -17.26 9.89
N GLN A 337 1.43 -16.25 9.97
CA GLN A 337 0.16 -16.20 9.23
C GLN A 337 0.37 -15.52 7.86
N GLU A 338 -0.50 -15.85 6.91
CA GLU A 338 -0.69 -15.06 5.68
C GLU A 338 -0.88 -13.58 6.01
N GLY A 339 -0.31 -12.69 5.20
CA GLY A 339 -0.26 -11.25 5.44
C GLY A 339 0.99 -10.78 6.18
N SER A 340 1.83 -11.68 6.70
CA SER A 340 3.09 -11.31 7.37
C SER A 340 4.30 -11.41 6.44
N PHE A 341 5.28 -10.51 6.61
CA PHE A 341 6.53 -10.53 5.81
C PHE A 341 7.20 -11.92 5.77
N ILE A 342 7.31 -12.58 6.92
CA ILE A 342 7.95 -13.90 7.04
C ILE A 342 7.21 -14.98 6.25
N HIS A 343 5.88 -14.90 6.20
CA HIS A 343 5.05 -15.83 5.43
C HIS A 343 5.06 -15.49 3.94
N ASP A 344 4.78 -14.24 3.58
CA ASP A 344 4.46 -13.85 2.20
C ASP A 344 5.69 -13.53 1.36
N TYR A 345 6.76 -12.99 1.96
CA TYR A 345 7.99 -12.61 1.23
C TYR A 345 9.11 -13.62 1.41
N LEU A 346 9.24 -14.20 2.60
CA LEU A 346 10.28 -15.21 2.88
C LEU A 346 9.77 -16.65 2.72
N HIS A 347 8.46 -16.85 2.56
CA HIS A 347 7.86 -18.16 2.37
C HIS A 347 8.14 -19.14 3.53
N ILE A 348 8.25 -18.62 4.75
CA ILE A 348 8.45 -19.39 5.98
C ILE A 348 7.12 -19.51 6.73
N LEU A 349 6.55 -20.72 6.73
CA LEU A 349 5.32 -21.01 7.47
C LEU A 349 5.57 -21.15 8.96
N LYS A 350 6.73 -21.72 9.33
CA LYS A 350 7.07 -22.04 10.71
C LYS A 350 8.57 -21.92 10.94
N ALA A 351 8.95 -21.18 11.97
CA ALA A 351 10.31 -21.10 12.48
C ALA A 351 10.43 -21.72 13.88
N ASP A 352 11.61 -22.19 14.22
CA ASP A 352 12.01 -22.65 15.54
C ASP A 352 13.45 -22.18 15.85
N GLU A 353 13.92 -22.34 17.08
CA GLU A 353 15.26 -21.91 17.50
C GLU A 353 15.89 -22.97 18.39
N THR A 354 17.19 -23.25 18.18
CA THR A 354 17.91 -24.17 19.07
C THR A 354 18.19 -23.52 20.43
N PRO A 355 18.22 -24.26 21.55
CA PRO A 355 18.52 -23.66 22.84
C PRO A 355 19.92 -23.03 22.89
N LEU A 356 20.12 -22.12 23.86
CA LEU A 356 21.44 -21.53 24.13
C LEU A 356 22.43 -22.56 24.73
N VAL A 357 21.93 -23.45 25.60
CA VAL A 357 22.73 -24.48 26.29
C VAL A 357 22.02 -25.85 26.17
N PRO A 358 22.71 -26.92 25.74
CA PRO A 358 24.08 -26.91 25.22
C PRO A 358 24.17 -26.27 23.83
N SER A 359 25.28 -25.60 23.52
CA SER A 359 25.58 -25.18 22.15
C SER A 359 25.98 -26.40 21.31
N ASP A 360 25.52 -26.49 20.07
CA ASP A 360 25.60 -27.72 19.28
C ASP A 360 25.81 -27.55 17.77
N PHE A 361 25.55 -26.36 17.22
CA PHE A 361 25.70 -26.14 15.79
C PHE A 361 27.18 -26.04 15.45
N VAL A 362 27.68 -26.96 14.63
CA VAL A 362 29.08 -26.98 14.18
C VAL A 362 29.22 -26.59 12.70
N GLY A 363 28.10 -26.41 12.00
CA GLY A 363 28.06 -26.10 10.59
C GLY A 363 26.72 -26.44 9.95
N ALA A 364 26.65 -26.33 8.64
CA ALA A 364 25.48 -26.74 7.87
C ALA A 364 25.88 -27.55 6.64
N GLU A 365 25.05 -28.55 6.33
CA GLU A 365 25.15 -29.38 5.13
C GLU A 365 24.53 -28.61 3.97
N GLY A 366 25.33 -28.35 2.94
CA GLY A 366 24.88 -27.70 1.72
C GLY A 366 23.99 -28.64 0.89
N LYS A 367 23.01 -28.08 0.18
CA LYS A 367 22.11 -28.84 -0.70
C LYS A 367 22.19 -28.37 -2.14
N GLY A 368 22.11 -29.31 -3.08
CA GLY A 368 22.20 -29.00 -4.50
C GLY A 368 23.59 -28.52 -4.87
N THR A 369 23.71 -27.26 -5.28
CA THR A 369 24.97 -26.61 -5.65
C THR A 369 25.70 -25.97 -4.47
N PHE A 370 25.10 -25.98 -3.28
CA PHE A 370 25.68 -25.36 -2.09
C PHE A 370 26.66 -26.31 -1.41
N SER A 371 27.83 -25.80 -1.06
CA SER A 371 28.89 -26.50 -0.33
C SER A 371 28.58 -26.55 1.18
N ASP A 372 29.14 -27.53 1.90
CA ASP A 372 29.04 -27.57 3.36
C ASP A 372 29.81 -26.39 3.97
N ILE A 373 29.30 -25.86 5.09
CA ILE A 373 29.95 -24.80 5.86
C ILE A 373 30.26 -25.26 7.27
N ARG A 374 31.33 -24.70 7.86
CA ARG A 374 31.72 -24.94 9.25
C ARG A 374 31.68 -23.66 10.07
N VAL A 375 31.27 -23.81 11.33
CA VAL A 375 31.43 -22.74 12.32
C VAL A 375 32.92 -22.51 12.55
N ASP A 376 33.32 -21.24 12.59
CA ASP A 376 34.65 -20.84 13.03
C ASP A 376 34.77 -21.12 14.54
N SER A 377 35.21 -22.34 14.83
CA SER A 377 35.39 -22.81 16.20
C SER A 377 36.45 -22.01 16.96
N THR A 378 37.34 -21.30 16.26
CA THR A 378 38.38 -20.48 16.89
C THR A 378 37.82 -19.15 17.40
N LYS A 379 36.93 -18.49 16.63
CA LYS A 379 36.20 -17.29 17.07
C LYS A 379 35.43 -17.55 18.35
N LEU A 380 34.73 -18.68 18.45
CA LEU A 380 33.86 -19.00 19.58
C LEU A 380 34.51 -19.85 20.68
N ALA A 381 35.79 -20.23 20.55
CA ALA A 381 36.45 -21.18 21.45
C ALA A 381 36.34 -20.80 22.94
N TRP A 382 36.46 -19.51 23.23
CA TRP A 382 36.49 -18.96 24.60
C TRP A 382 35.20 -18.23 24.99
N ALA A 383 34.21 -18.22 24.10
CA ALA A 383 32.91 -17.61 24.38
C ALA A 383 32.02 -18.60 25.13
N PHE A 384 31.65 -18.28 26.37
CA PHE A 384 30.65 -19.06 27.09
C PHE A 384 29.24 -18.63 26.66
N PRO A 385 28.28 -19.56 26.42
CA PRO A 385 28.36 -21.03 26.52
C PRO A 385 28.73 -21.76 25.22
N PHE A 386 29.10 -21.01 24.18
CA PHE A 386 29.33 -21.46 22.80
C PHE A 386 30.48 -22.47 22.64
N LEU A 387 31.64 -22.21 23.28
CA LEU A 387 32.79 -23.11 23.36
C LEU A 387 33.17 -23.75 22.00
N GLY A 388 33.29 -22.91 20.98
CA GLY A 388 33.65 -23.29 19.61
C GLY A 388 32.49 -23.73 18.72
N LYS A 389 31.25 -23.50 19.14
CA LYS A 389 30.02 -23.85 18.42
C LYS A 389 29.02 -22.69 18.44
N LEU A 390 28.05 -22.69 17.53
CA LEU A 390 26.91 -21.77 17.63
C LEU A 390 25.75 -22.39 18.41
N ALA A 391 24.91 -21.50 18.95
CA ALA A 391 23.65 -21.81 19.60
C ALA A 391 22.60 -20.79 19.16
N GLN A 392 21.33 -21.01 19.52
CA GLN A 392 20.24 -20.12 19.11
C GLN A 392 20.21 -19.88 17.59
N VAL A 393 20.42 -20.95 16.84
CA VAL A 393 20.28 -20.95 15.38
C VAL A 393 18.80 -21.08 15.07
N ASN A 394 18.29 -20.20 14.22
CA ASN A 394 16.92 -20.33 13.72
C ASN A 394 16.85 -21.49 12.73
N THR A 395 15.83 -22.33 12.90
CA THR A 395 15.48 -23.39 11.97
C THR A 395 14.11 -23.11 11.36
N MET A 396 13.86 -23.62 10.16
CA MET A 396 12.65 -23.34 9.38
C MET A 396 11.92 -24.66 9.04
N PRO A 397 11.28 -25.31 10.03
CA PRO A 397 10.64 -26.61 9.84
C PRO A 397 9.42 -26.59 8.89
N GLY A 398 8.81 -25.43 8.64
CA GLY A 398 7.70 -25.26 7.70
C GLY A 398 7.98 -24.16 6.69
N ARG A 399 7.79 -24.44 5.40
CA ARG A 399 8.02 -23.51 4.28
C ARG A 399 6.91 -23.62 3.23
N ALA A 400 6.64 -22.53 2.53
CA ALA A 400 5.64 -22.45 1.48
C ALA A 400 6.20 -22.93 0.13
N GLY A 401 5.42 -22.74 -0.94
CA GLY A 401 5.83 -23.08 -2.30
C GLY A 401 7.06 -22.29 -2.78
N PHE A 402 7.67 -22.76 -3.88
CA PHE A 402 8.79 -22.07 -4.54
C PHE A 402 10.02 -21.80 -3.65
N THR A 403 10.16 -22.58 -2.57
CA THR A 403 11.22 -22.41 -1.58
C THR A 403 12.06 -23.67 -1.45
N ASP A 404 13.36 -23.52 -1.72
CA ASP A 404 14.36 -24.57 -1.60
C ASP A 404 15.11 -24.48 -0.27
N VAL A 405 15.45 -25.64 0.27
CA VAL A 405 16.36 -25.73 1.43
C VAL A 405 17.78 -25.77 0.88
N ILE A 406 18.57 -24.74 1.17
CA ILE A 406 19.96 -24.63 0.74
C ILE A 406 20.96 -25.11 1.80
N PHE A 407 20.58 -25.03 3.08
CA PHE A 407 21.41 -25.47 4.20
C PHE A 407 20.62 -26.25 5.26
N ARG A 408 21.23 -27.33 5.77
CA ARG A 408 20.68 -28.16 6.85
C ARG A 408 21.60 -28.24 8.05
N TYR A 409 21.02 -28.15 9.24
CA TYR A 409 21.74 -28.12 10.52
C TYR A 409 22.64 -29.36 10.72
N ILE A 410 23.93 -29.13 11.00
CA ILE A 410 24.87 -30.15 11.46
C ILE A 410 25.10 -30.00 12.97
N CYS A 411 24.77 -31.06 13.70
CA CYS A 411 25.00 -31.20 15.13
C CYS A 411 26.43 -31.65 15.44
N SER A 412 26.92 -31.33 16.64
CA SER A 412 28.17 -31.89 17.14
C SER A 412 28.08 -33.42 17.36
N GLU A 413 29.21 -34.13 17.30
CA GLU A 413 29.25 -35.60 17.28
C GLU A 413 28.53 -36.28 18.47
N ASN A 414 28.46 -35.62 19.63
CA ASN A 414 27.81 -36.11 20.85
C ASN A 414 26.58 -35.28 21.25
N SER A 415 25.91 -34.70 20.26
CA SER A 415 24.75 -33.82 20.47
C SER A 415 23.61 -34.50 21.22
N GLN A 416 23.11 -33.81 22.26
CA GLN A 416 21.82 -34.11 22.90
C GLN A 416 20.65 -33.45 22.17
N LEU A 417 20.93 -32.63 21.16
CA LEU A 417 20.00 -31.83 20.37
C LEU A 417 19.73 -32.46 19.00
N GLY A 418 19.80 -33.79 18.91
CA GLY A 418 19.59 -34.54 17.66
C GLY A 418 18.24 -34.31 16.99
N ILE A 419 17.25 -33.75 17.70
CA ILE A 419 15.97 -33.34 17.14
C ILE A 419 16.09 -32.23 16.08
N TYR A 420 17.15 -31.41 16.13
CA TYR A 420 17.41 -30.35 15.16
C TYR A 420 18.29 -30.80 13.98
N ARG A 421 18.83 -32.03 14.03
CA ARG A 421 19.68 -32.56 12.96
C ARG A 421 18.92 -32.54 11.64
N SER A 422 19.57 -32.05 10.59
CA SER A 422 19.01 -31.94 9.25
C SER A 422 17.82 -30.97 9.11
N SER A 423 17.47 -30.22 10.17
CA SER A 423 16.50 -29.12 10.07
C SER A 423 17.02 -28.04 9.12
N ALA A 424 16.12 -27.42 8.36
CA ALA A 424 16.50 -26.34 7.45
C ALA A 424 16.98 -25.12 8.23
N VAL A 425 18.16 -24.61 7.89
CA VAL A 425 18.78 -23.40 8.48
C VAL A 425 19.16 -22.37 7.43
N GLY A 426 18.97 -22.69 6.16
CA GLY A 426 19.04 -21.75 5.05
C GLY A 426 17.97 -22.08 4.03
N LEU A 427 17.21 -21.08 3.62
CA LEU A 427 16.19 -21.18 2.59
C LEU A 427 16.48 -20.20 1.46
N ARG A 428 16.05 -20.60 0.27
CA ARG A 428 15.99 -19.72 -0.88
C ARG A 428 14.59 -19.74 -1.46
N TYR A 429 14.02 -18.56 -1.65
CA TYR A 429 12.78 -18.33 -2.39
C TYR A 429 13.09 -17.82 -3.79
N TYR A 430 12.38 -18.36 -4.79
CA TYR A 430 12.39 -17.90 -6.17
C TYR A 430 11.02 -17.32 -6.53
N GLY A 431 10.94 -16.00 -6.61
CA GLY A 431 9.75 -15.30 -7.05
C GLY A 431 9.78 -14.94 -8.53
N THR A 432 8.67 -14.37 -8.99
CA THR A 432 8.54 -13.80 -10.34
C THR A 432 9.06 -12.36 -10.41
N VAL A 433 9.03 -11.64 -9.29
CA VAL A 433 9.47 -10.24 -9.18
C VAL A 433 10.80 -10.13 -8.45
N PHE A 434 10.96 -10.80 -7.31
CA PHE A 434 12.19 -10.82 -6.53
C PHE A 434 12.58 -12.23 -6.11
N ASN A 435 13.84 -12.39 -5.70
CA ASN A 435 14.35 -13.58 -5.04
C ASN A 435 14.81 -13.23 -3.63
N ALA A 436 14.71 -14.21 -2.72
CA ALA A 436 15.16 -14.03 -1.35
C ALA A 436 15.97 -15.22 -0.83
N ILE A 437 16.99 -14.96 -0.01
CA ILE A 437 17.68 -15.97 0.79
C ILE A 437 17.62 -15.57 2.27
N VAL A 438 17.33 -16.56 3.11
CA VAL A 438 17.28 -16.39 4.57
C VAL A 438 18.21 -17.41 5.21
N LEU A 439 19.14 -16.92 6.02
CA LEU A 439 20.04 -17.74 6.84
C LEU A 439 19.65 -17.60 8.31
N GLY A 440 19.46 -18.73 8.98
CA GLY A 440 19.12 -18.80 10.39
C GLY A 440 20.31 -18.69 11.34
N PHE A 441 21.50 -18.40 10.81
CA PHE A 441 22.76 -18.28 11.55
C PHE A 441 23.52 -17.03 11.09
N PRO A 442 24.37 -16.45 11.97
CA PRO A 442 25.19 -15.29 11.63
C PRO A 442 26.42 -15.70 10.80
N ILE A 443 26.70 -14.97 9.71
CA ILE A 443 27.73 -15.38 8.73
C ILE A 443 29.14 -15.10 9.27
N PHE A 444 29.33 -14.04 10.05
CA PHE A 444 30.61 -13.67 10.66
C PHE A 444 31.22 -14.79 11.52
N PHE A 445 30.41 -15.76 11.97
CA PHE A 445 30.86 -16.89 12.80
C PHE A 445 31.08 -18.19 12.01
N ILE A 446 31.02 -18.13 10.68
CA ILE A 446 31.41 -19.22 9.78
C ILE A 446 32.90 -19.07 9.43
N GLU A 447 33.58 -20.19 9.17
CA GLU A 447 34.96 -20.17 8.66
C GLU A 447 35.02 -19.31 7.40
N GLU A 448 35.96 -18.38 7.32
CA GLU A 448 35.95 -17.32 6.30
C GLU A 448 36.01 -17.86 4.86
N ASP A 449 36.78 -18.93 4.64
CA ASP A 449 36.84 -19.60 3.33
C ASP A 449 35.50 -20.26 2.96
N ASP A 450 34.85 -20.93 3.92
CA ASP A 450 33.52 -21.54 3.73
C ASP A 450 32.46 -20.44 3.51
N ALA A 451 32.54 -19.32 4.23
CA ALA A 451 31.65 -18.17 4.08
C ALA A 451 31.79 -17.49 2.71
N ALA A 452 33.02 -17.35 2.20
CA ALA A 452 33.28 -16.82 0.86
C ALA A 452 32.72 -17.73 -0.24
N VAL A 453 32.88 -19.05 -0.09
CA VAL A 453 32.28 -20.03 -1.02
C VAL A 453 30.76 -19.95 -0.97
N MET A 454 30.18 -19.95 0.24
CA MET A 454 28.73 -19.82 0.45
C MET A 454 28.17 -18.54 -0.17
N ALA A 455 28.78 -17.38 0.08
CA ALA A 455 28.34 -16.10 -0.47
C ALA A 455 28.35 -16.11 -2.00
N ASN A 456 29.44 -16.56 -2.61
CA ASN A 456 29.53 -16.71 -4.07
C ASN A 456 28.50 -17.69 -4.65
N GLU A 457 28.22 -18.79 -3.96
CA GLU A 457 27.17 -19.74 -4.37
C GLU A 457 25.77 -19.11 -4.24
N MET A 458 25.48 -18.36 -3.17
CA MET A 458 24.23 -17.59 -3.03
C MET A 458 24.07 -16.59 -4.17
N LEU A 459 25.08 -15.77 -4.44
CA LEU A 459 25.09 -14.77 -5.52
C LEU A 459 24.84 -15.42 -6.90
N LYS A 460 25.61 -16.44 -7.26
CA LYS A 460 25.41 -17.19 -8.52
C LYS A 460 24.04 -17.79 -8.62
N SER A 461 23.52 -18.26 -7.48
CA SER A 461 22.20 -18.85 -7.45
C SER A 461 21.16 -17.78 -7.84
N LEU A 462 21.28 -16.55 -7.31
CA LEU A 462 20.40 -15.41 -7.59
C LEU A 462 20.65 -14.75 -8.97
N GLY A 463 21.76 -15.08 -9.65
CA GLY A 463 22.07 -14.61 -11.00
C GLY A 463 23.12 -13.49 -11.08
N TYR A 464 23.92 -13.33 -10.01
CA TYR A 464 25.01 -12.34 -9.90
C TYR A 464 26.37 -12.93 -10.25
#